data_AF-A0A1S2PHP3-F1
#
_entry.id   AF-A0A1S2PHP3-F1
#
_cell.length_a   1.000
_cell.length_b   1.000
_cell.length_c   1.000
_cell.angle_alpha   90.00
_cell.angle_beta   90.00
_cell.angle_gamma   90.00
#
_symmetry.space_group_name_H-M   'P 1'
#
loop_
_entity.id
_entity.type
_entity.pdbx_description
1 polymer ?
#
loop_
_entity_poly.entity_id
_entity_poly.type
_entity_poly.pdbx_seq_one_letter_code
_entity_poly.pdbx_strand_id
1 'polypeptide(L)'
;MSITINDVRAYITQLPDAAALASVQEAAALRLLALDKEAFAGTTAGRRARINDSLRPALLRSLTGTVQERNRTGSRAGFLLDEESTRILRTDPRNNRYRIPQDTKRFRLPGNGIPVSCLDLIED
;
A
#
# COMPACT_ATOMS: atom_id res chain seq x y z
N MET A 1 -14.54 -28.90 4.22
CA MET A 1 -15.85 -28.39 3.76
C MET A 1 -15.68 -26.93 3.37
N SER A 2 -16.03 -26.56 2.14
CA SER A 2 -15.99 -25.15 1.69
C SER A 2 -17.28 -24.46 2.11
N ILE A 3 -17.17 -23.41 2.94
CA ILE A 3 -18.30 -22.54 3.27
C ILE A 3 -18.66 -21.73 2.02
N THR A 4 -19.93 -21.71 1.63
CA THR A 4 -20.40 -20.92 0.48
C THR A 4 -20.88 -19.53 0.90
N ILE A 5 -21.04 -18.62 -0.06
CA ILE A 5 -21.60 -17.29 0.21
C ILE A 5 -23.03 -17.35 0.75
N ASN A 6 -23.79 -18.38 0.39
CA ASN A 6 -25.16 -18.58 0.88
C ASN A 6 -25.16 -18.98 2.36
N ASP A 7 -24.21 -19.82 2.78
CA ASP A 7 -24.07 -20.22 4.19
C ASP A 7 -23.71 -19.01 5.06
N VAL A 8 -22.82 -18.13 4.57
CA VAL A 8 -22.46 -16.88 5.26
C VAL A 8 -23.66 -15.94 5.37
N ARG A 9 -24.44 -15.79 4.29
CA ARG A 9 -25.66 -14.96 4.31
C ARG A 9 -26.68 -15.52 5.30
N ALA A 10 -26.90 -16.83 5.29
CA ALA A 10 -27.82 -17.50 6.21
C ALA A 10 -27.42 -17.28 7.68
N TYR A 11 -26.12 -17.39 7.99
CA TYR A 11 -25.60 -17.09 9.33
C TYR A 11 -25.84 -15.62 9.73
N ILE A 12 -25.50 -14.67 8.85
CA ILE A 12 -25.69 -13.24 9.12
C ILE A 12 -27.18 -12.92 9.39
N THR A 13 -28.10 -13.53 8.65
CA THR A 13 -29.55 -13.32 8.86
C THR A 13 -30.09 -13.88 10.17
N GLN A 14 -29.36 -14.79 10.83
CA GLN A 14 -29.73 -15.36 12.13
C GLN A 14 -29.24 -14.51 13.32
N LEU A 15 -28.46 -13.45 13.07
CA LEU A 15 -27.92 -12.60 14.15
C LEU A 15 -29.05 -11.79 14.80
N PRO A 16 -29.12 -11.74 16.15
CA PRO A 16 -30.27 -11.22 16.87
C PRO A 16 -30.37 -9.68 16.85
N ASP A 17 -29.25 -8.98 16.68
CA ASP A 17 -29.19 -7.52 16.74
C ASP A 17 -27.96 -6.95 16.02
N ALA A 18 -27.87 -5.61 16.01
CA ALA A 18 -26.78 -4.87 15.39
C ALA A 18 -25.42 -5.08 16.10
N ALA A 19 -25.40 -5.41 17.39
CA ALA A 19 -24.16 -5.62 18.13
C ALA A 19 -23.50 -6.96 17.75
N ALA A 20 -24.31 -8.01 17.56
CA ALA A 20 -23.87 -9.29 17.03
C ALA A 20 -23.33 -9.13 15.59
N LEU A 21 -24.00 -8.33 14.75
CA LEU A 21 -23.51 -8.02 13.40
C LEU A 21 -22.19 -7.25 13.42
N ALA A 22 -22.04 -6.26 14.31
CA ALA A 22 -20.81 -5.49 14.45
C ALA A 22 -19.62 -6.38 14.85
N SER A 23 -19.82 -7.36 15.73
CA SER A 23 -18.79 -8.34 16.10
C SER A 23 -18.29 -9.16 14.91
N VAL A 24 -19.20 -9.55 14.00
CA VAL A 24 -18.83 -10.26 12.76
C VAL A 24 -18.04 -9.35 11.81
N GLN A 25 -18.44 -8.08 11.70
CA GLN A 25 -17.70 -7.09 10.90
C GLN A 25 -16.29 -6.87 11.44
N GLU A 26 -16.13 -6.76 12.76
CA GLU A 26 -14.83 -6.62 13.40
C GLU A 26 -13.94 -7.85 13.16
N ALA A 27 -14.47 -9.06 13.34
CA ALA A 27 -13.74 -10.30 13.06
C ALA A 27 -13.31 -10.39 11.58
N ALA A 28 -14.18 -9.99 10.65
CA ALA A 28 -13.85 -9.94 9.23
C ALA A 28 -12.74 -8.92 8.94
N ALA A 29 -12.81 -7.73 9.54
CA ALA A 29 -11.77 -6.71 9.41
C ALA A 29 -10.42 -7.20 9.93
N LEU A 30 -10.39 -7.86 11.09
CA LEU A 30 -9.17 -8.46 11.64
C LEU A 30 -8.59 -9.54 10.72
N ARG A 31 -9.44 -10.39 10.12
CA ARG A 31 -8.96 -11.41 9.19
C ARG A 31 -8.38 -10.82 7.92
N LEU A 32 -9.01 -9.79 7.36
CA LEU A 32 -8.48 -9.06 6.19
C LEU A 32 -7.12 -8.43 6.51
N LEU A 33 -6.97 -7.80 7.68
CA LEU A 33 -5.68 -7.24 8.11
C LEU A 33 -4.59 -8.31 8.23
N ALA A 34 -4.93 -9.51 8.72
CA ALA A 34 -3.98 -10.61 8.81
C ALA A 34 -3.56 -11.10 7.41
N LEU A 35 -4.51 -11.25 6.49
CA LEU A 35 -4.23 -11.62 5.10
C LEU A 35 -3.34 -10.59 4.39
N ASP A 36 -3.62 -9.30 4.58
CA ASP A 36 -2.78 -8.22 4.03
C ASP A 36 -1.36 -8.28 4.63
N LYS A 37 -1.25 -8.51 5.94
CA LYS A 37 0.05 -8.64 6.61
C LYS A 37 0.87 -9.80 6.04
N GLU A 38 0.23 -10.94 5.79
CA GLU A 38 0.84 -12.11 5.16
C GLU A 38 1.24 -11.81 3.71
N ALA A 39 0.32 -11.29 2.90
CA ALA A 39 0.55 -10.99 1.48
C ALA A 39 1.71 -10.02 1.26
N PHE A 40 1.85 -9.02 2.13
CA PHE A 40 2.88 -7.99 2.02
C PHE A 40 4.04 -8.19 3.00
N ALA A 41 4.20 -9.35 3.64
CA ALA A 41 5.28 -9.59 4.61
C ALA A 41 6.69 -9.29 4.05
N GLY A 42 6.89 -9.52 2.74
CA GLY A 42 8.16 -9.28 2.05
C GLY A 42 8.51 -7.80 1.83
N THR A 43 7.55 -6.87 1.96
CA THR A 43 7.76 -5.44 1.67
C THR A 43 8.42 -4.73 2.85
N THR A 44 9.67 -5.06 3.13
CA THR A 44 10.46 -4.55 4.27
C THR A 44 11.35 -3.38 3.88
N ALA A 45 11.77 -2.59 4.86
CA ALA A 45 12.67 -1.47 4.64
C ALA A 45 14.01 -1.96 4.03
N GLY A 46 14.55 -1.19 3.09
CA GLY A 46 15.78 -1.53 2.35
C GLY A 46 15.56 -2.32 1.06
N ARG A 47 14.38 -2.93 0.85
CA ARG A 47 14.07 -3.63 -0.41
C ARG A 47 13.80 -2.65 -1.55
N ARG A 48 14.18 -3.03 -2.77
CA ARG A 48 13.79 -2.31 -3.98
C ARG A 48 12.36 -2.68 -4.37
N ALA A 49 11.61 -1.68 -4.83
CA ALA A 49 10.26 -1.89 -5.34
C ALA A 49 9.95 -0.89 -6.47
N ARG A 50 8.90 -1.20 -7.22
CA ARG A 50 8.23 -0.34 -8.18
C ARG A 50 6.87 0.05 -7.64
N ILE A 51 6.46 1.30 -7.87
CA ILE A 51 5.08 1.71 -7.61
C ILE A 51 4.19 1.20 -8.75
N ASN A 52 3.18 0.41 -8.41
CA ASN A 52 2.27 -0.18 -9.39
C ASN A 52 1.12 0.76 -9.82
N ASP A 53 0.34 0.31 -10.80
CA ASP A 53 -0.70 1.13 -11.43
C ASP A 53 -1.91 1.44 -10.55
N SER A 54 -2.04 0.74 -9.42
CA SER A 54 -3.12 0.95 -8.45
C SER A 54 -2.98 2.27 -7.71
N LEU A 55 -1.77 2.85 -7.63
CA LEU A 55 -1.56 4.10 -6.93
C LEU A 55 -2.21 5.28 -7.69
N ARG A 56 -2.90 6.14 -6.94
CA ARG A 56 -3.28 7.49 -7.37
C ARG A 56 -2.46 8.47 -6.52
N PRO A 57 -1.73 9.44 -7.10
CA PRO A 57 -1.72 9.95 -8.48
C PRO A 57 -0.90 9.15 -9.50
N ALA A 58 -1.28 9.24 -10.78
CA ALA A 58 -0.69 8.44 -11.86
C ALA A 58 0.79 8.77 -12.19
N LEU A 59 1.23 9.99 -11.90
CA LEU A 59 2.62 10.43 -12.12
C LEU A 59 3.66 9.68 -11.26
N LEU A 60 3.20 9.00 -10.20
CA LEU A 60 4.06 8.18 -9.35
C LEU A 60 4.16 6.72 -9.81
N ARG A 61 3.33 6.30 -10.76
CA ARG A 61 3.30 4.92 -11.24
C ARG A 61 4.58 4.60 -11.99
N SER A 62 4.99 3.35 -11.93
CA SER A 62 6.23 2.82 -12.52
C SER A 62 7.54 3.39 -11.97
N LEU A 63 7.48 4.39 -11.08
CA LEU A 63 8.67 4.89 -10.40
C LEU A 63 9.23 3.83 -9.46
N THR A 64 10.55 3.74 -9.44
CA THR A 64 11.33 2.77 -8.68
C THR A 64 12.09 3.45 -7.55
N GLY A 65 12.38 2.66 -6.52
CA GLY A 65 13.02 3.16 -5.33
C GLY A 65 13.19 2.10 -4.27
N THR A 66 13.59 2.57 -3.09
CA THR A 66 13.83 1.75 -1.91
C THR A 66 12.74 2.00 -0.88
N VAL A 67 12.12 0.91 -0.43
CA VAL A 67 11.15 0.91 0.66
C VAL A 67 11.83 1.39 1.94
N GLN A 68 11.20 2.32 2.64
CA GLN A 68 11.64 2.82 3.95
C GLN A 68 10.75 2.22 5.05
N GLU A 69 10.97 2.64 6.29
CA GLU A 69 10.15 2.21 7.42
C GLU A 69 8.64 2.37 7.15
N ARG A 70 7.89 1.38 7.64
CA ARG A 70 6.44 1.40 7.61
C ARG A 70 5.89 2.35 8.66
N ASN A 71 4.71 2.89 8.41
CA ASN A 71 3.96 3.63 9.40
C ASN A 71 3.52 2.73 10.56
N ARG A 72 3.02 3.32 11.66
CA ARG A 72 2.61 2.59 12.87
C ARG A 72 1.57 1.49 12.61
N THR A 73 0.71 1.66 11.60
CA THR A 73 -0.32 0.67 11.23
C THR A 73 0.18 -0.41 10.28
N GLY A 74 1.41 -0.30 9.76
CA GLY A 74 2.02 -1.25 8.84
C GLY A 74 1.45 -1.25 7.41
N SER A 75 0.47 -0.39 7.12
CA SER A 75 -0.26 -0.35 5.84
C SER A 75 0.40 0.54 4.80
N ARG A 76 1.33 1.42 5.21
CA ARG A 76 2.05 2.33 4.31
C ARG A 76 3.54 2.31 4.63
N ALA A 77 4.38 2.49 3.62
CA ALA A 77 5.82 2.58 3.76
C ALA A 77 6.35 3.90 3.20
N GLY A 78 7.32 4.51 3.87
CA GLY A 78 8.08 5.58 3.23
C GLY A 78 8.76 5.05 1.95
N PHE A 79 9.02 5.93 1.00
CA PHE A 79 9.60 5.51 -0.27
C PHE A 79 10.67 6.51 -0.73
N LEU A 80 11.87 6.01 -0.97
CA LEU A 80 13.01 6.78 -1.46
C LEU A 80 13.24 6.45 -2.93
N LEU A 81 12.96 7.38 -3.82
CA LEU A 81 13.14 7.17 -5.25
C LEU A 81 14.62 6.99 -5.61
N ASP A 82 14.89 6.16 -6.60
CA ASP A 82 16.20 6.12 -7.23
C ASP A 82 16.45 7.37 -8.10
N GLU A 83 17.66 7.49 -8.63
CA GLU A 83 18.09 8.71 -9.32
C GLU A 83 17.32 8.97 -10.61
N GLU A 84 17.03 7.90 -11.37
CA GLU A 84 16.26 7.98 -12.60
C GLU A 84 14.81 8.37 -12.31
N SER A 85 14.15 7.69 -11.37
CA SER A 85 12.77 8.01 -10.98
C SER A 85 12.64 9.39 -10.36
N THR A 86 13.66 9.84 -9.62
CA THR A 86 13.74 11.21 -9.09
C THR A 86 13.79 12.22 -10.23
N ARG A 87 14.57 11.95 -11.29
CA ARG A 87 14.65 12.80 -12.48
C ARG A 87 13.32 12.81 -13.23
N ILE A 88 12.73 11.64 -13.50
CA ILE A 88 11.44 11.50 -14.18
C ILE A 88 10.38 12.31 -13.43
N LEU A 89 10.25 12.11 -12.11
CA LEU A 89 9.29 12.84 -11.30
C LEU A 89 9.52 14.35 -11.34
N ARG A 90 10.77 14.80 -11.33
CA ARG A 90 11.11 16.24 -11.40
C ARG A 90 10.65 16.86 -12.72
N THR A 91 10.84 16.16 -13.84
CA THR A 91 10.55 16.67 -15.18
C THR A 91 9.13 16.35 -15.66
N ASP A 92 8.37 15.54 -14.92
CA ASP A 92 7.01 15.16 -15.32
C ASP A 92 6.11 16.40 -15.40
N PRO A 93 5.49 16.70 -16.56
CA PRO A 93 4.64 17.87 -16.74
C PRO A 93 3.38 17.84 -15.85
N ARG A 94 3.00 16.68 -15.31
CA ARG A 94 1.89 16.51 -14.38
C ARG A 94 2.32 16.71 -12.93
N ASN A 95 3.62 16.83 -12.65
CA ASN A 95 4.13 17.06 -11.30
C ASN A 95 3.95 18.52 -10.86
N ASN A 96 2.77 18.83 -10.34
CA ASN A 96 2.46 20.14 -9.75
C ASN A 96 2.72 20.19 -8.23
N ARG A 97 3.10 19.07 -7.61
CA ARG A 97 3.10 18.91 -6.15
C ARG A 97 4.50 18.76 -5.54
N TYR A 98 5.38 18.00 -6.19
CA TYR A 98 6.68 17.66 -5.64
C TYR A 98 7.74 18.64 -6.13
N ARG A 99 8.14 19.57 -5.27
CA ARG A 99 9.29 20.44 -5.52
C ARG A 99 10.58 19.69 -5.21
N ILE A 100 11.25 19.23 -6.27
CA ILE A 100 12.51 18.49 -6.16
C ILE A 100 13.66 19.43 -6.58
N PRO A 101 14.57 19.82 -5.66
CA PRO A 101 15.76 20.59 -6.00
C PRO A 101 16.62 19.89 -7.08
N GLN A 102 17.33 20.68 -7.89
CA GLN A 102 18.13 20.13 -9.00
C GLN A 102 19.23 19.18 -8.53
N ASP A 103 19.85 19.49 -7.39
CA ASP A 103 20.96 18.70 -6.82
C ASP A 103 20.50 17.43 -6.10
N THR A 104 19.19 17.23 -5.94
CA THR A 104 18.67 16.04 -5.25
C THR A 104 18.81 14.80 -6.14
N LYS A 105 19.72 13.90 -5.76
CA LYS A 105 19.89 12.61 -6.48
C LYS A 105 18.76 11.64 -6.17
N ARG A 106 18.43 11.44 -4.89
CA ARG A 106 17.36 10.52 -4.46
C ARG A 106 16.32 11.28 -3.66
N PHE A 107 15.10 11.34 -4.17
CA PHE A 107 14.02 12.09 -3.55
C PHE A 107 13.15 11.18 -2.67
N ARG A 108 13.02 11.56 -1.39
CA ARG A 108 12.09 10.90 -0.47
C ARG A 108 10.68 11.45 -0.69
N LEU A 109 9.74 10.58 -1.04
CA LEU A 109 8.35 10.99 -1.23
C LEU A 109 7.78 11.48 0.12
N PRO A 110 7.29 12.74 0.19
CA PRO A 110 6.76 13.31 1.42
C PRO A 110 5.38 12.74 1.77
N GLY A 111 5.00 12.86 3.05
CA GLY A 111 3.71 12.43 3.58
C GLY A 111 3.74 11.04 4.24
N ASN A 112 2.57 10.40 4.35
CA ASN A 112 2.38 9.16 5.11
C ASN A 112 2.87 7.90 4.39
N GLY A 113 3.77 8.03 3.41
CA GLY A 113 4.27 6.92 2.60
C GLY A 113 3.29 6.41 1.54
N ILE A 114 3.70 5.36 0.83
CA ILE A 114 2.96 4.66 -0.22
C ILE A 114 2.26 3.43 0.39
N PRO A 115 0.98 3.13 0.05
CA PRO A 115 0.35 1.89 0.48
C PRO A 115 1.22 0.68 0.08
N VAL A 116 1.42 -0.27 0.99
CA VAL A 116 2.26 -1.45 0.70
C VAL A 116 1.69 -2.31 -0.42
N SER A 117 0.37 -2.29 -0.63
CA SER A 117 -0.32 -2.94 -1.74
C SER A 117 -0.06 -2.30 -3.10
N CYS A 118 0.50 -1.10 -3.13
CA CYS A 118 0.88 -0.40 -4.36
C CYS A 118 2.36 -0.57 -4.70
N LEU A 119 3.08 -1.45 -4.01
CA LEU A 119 4.51 -1.67 -4.17
C LEU A 119 4.76 -3.09 -4.66
N ASP A 120 5.27 -3.21 -5.87
CA ASP A 120 5.71 -4.48 -6.44
C ASP A 120 7.21 -4.61 -6.17
N LEU A 121 7.61 -5.63 -5.40
CA LEU A 121 9.02 -5.89 -5.13
C LEU A 121 9.74 -6.25 -6.43
N ILE A 122 10.90 -5.66 -6.65
CA ILE A 122 11.78 -5.99 -7.77
C ILE A 122 13.01 -6.66 -7.18
N GLU A 123 13.33 -7.86 -7.67
CA GLU A 123 14.60 -8.50 -7.39
C GLU A 123 15.66 -7.88 -8.29
N ASP A 124 16.85 -7.61 -7.72
CA ASP A 124 18.03 -7.28 -8.54
C ASP A 124 18.53 -8.53 -9.26
#